data_AF-A0A0G0I6E8-F1
#
_entry.id   AF-A0A0G0I6E8-F1
#
_cell.length_a   1.000
_cell.length_b   1.000
_cell.length_c   1.000
_cell.angle_alpha   90.00
_cell.angle_beta   90.00
_cell.angle_gamma   90.00
#
_symmetry.space_group_name_H-M   'P 1'
#
loop_
_entity.id
_entity.type
_entity.pdbx_description
1 polymer ?
#
loop_
_entity_poly.entity_id
_entity_poly.type
_entity_poly.pdbx_seq_one_letter_code
_entity_poly.pdbx_strand_id
1 'polypeptide(L)'
;MQIELVERLTAIIIDLLISIGVVMMLHGPEMFDNVVFKRWVDKKDPCFQYVFDNVNVSEFQNFLEKNFLENELDSNYVTEFNKLLKKSSKKPYLTKSIIDFFCLDPLNPDNFELTEKTKERLSDVYKYLENDIGKFIERLKLHGFTDELINKVESKTNFLTVINKYKNFAQLLFANSDSFLTQNYLFCVANNLFEFCFYPTTAPKFEQLLKDPENYPIVRMIYSIMWNYLAGHGWKDWSKSTLSVLKDLTKNGGAVVYIAGGTDIYQLLKYGIYNITVIDPVLPSQPNYYSDIWDWLVVSKTENNGIGDVVNYNFGDRKIVMKRTSFNKTGSFQAELSFGKIIDIIQSRTQWTVYDDLGNELGNVIFERRFCRQDDFVKKDNSHLLISFNELYYIASNNLNDSWGIDISKIGDNFKMFVKQLQSPIDKNVLCNMQKADNSDFSFIKLGSNTN
;
A
#
# COMPACT_ATOMS: atom_id res chain seq x y z
N MET A 1 34.51 -45.78 -29.71
CA MET A 1 33.15 -45.47 -29.22
C MET A 1 33.14 -44.79 -27.84
N GLN A 2 33.92 -45.23 -26.84
CA GLN A 2 33.97 -44.54 -25.54
C GLN A 2 34.73 -43.19 -25.55
N ILE A 3 35.77 -43.03 -26.37
CA ILE A 3 36.57 -41.78 -26.44
C ILE A 3 35.77 -40.62 -27.03
N GLU A 4 35.00 -40.88 -28.10
CA GLU A 4 34.17 -39.88 -28.78
C GLU A 4 33.03 -39.34 -27.90
N LEU A 5 32.53 -40.16 -26.96
CA LEU A 5 31.50 -39.75 -26.00
C LEU A 5 32.08 -38.79 -24.94
N VAL A 6 33.32 -39.02 -24.50
CA VAL A 6 34.01 -38.17 -23.52
C VAL A 6 34.35 -36.82 -24.14
N GLU A 7 34.80 -36.80 -25.39
CA GLU A 7 35.09 -35.54 -26.10
C GLU A 7 33.84 -34.68 -26.31
N ARG A 8 32.70 -35.30 -26.68
CA ARG A 8 31.43 -34.57 -26.81
C ARG A 8 30.88 -34.06 -25.48
N LEU A 9 30.99 -34.84 -24.40
CA LEU A 9 30.60 -34.39 -23.06
C LEU A 9 31.47 -33.24 -22.56
N THR A 10 32.76 -33.27 -22.86
CA THR A 10 33.70 -32.21 -22.47
C THR A 10 33.40 -30.92 -23.25
N ALA A 11 33.10 -31.01 -24.55
CA ALA A 11 32.69 -29.85 -25.35
C ALA A 11 31.38 -29.23 -24.85
N ILE A 12 30.37 -30.04 -24.50
CA ILE A 12 29.10 -29.56 -23.95
C ILE A 12 29.30 -28.87 -22.59
N ILE A 13 30.13 -29.43 -21.72
CA ILE A 13 30.43 -28.82 -20.41
C ILE A 13 31.19 -27.50 -20.58
N ILE A 14 32.12 -27.42 -21.53
CA ILE A 14 32.83 -26.18 -21.86
C ILE A 14 31.86 -25.14 -22.42
N ASP A 15 30.98 -25.50 -23.35
CA ASP A 15 29.96 -24.57 -23.88
C ASP A 15 28.96 -24.13 -22.80
N LEU A 16 28.60 -25.00 -21.86
CA LEU A 16 27.74 -24.66 -20.73
C LEU A 16 28.45 -23.72 -19.74
N LEU A 17 29.74 -23.96 -19.47
CA LEU A 17 30.56 -23.11 -18.61
C LEU A 17 30.90 -21.78 -19.26
N ILE A 18 31.05 -21.73 -20.59
CA ILE A 18 31.18 -20.50 -21.37
C ILE A 18 29.84 -19.76 -21.36
N SER A 19 28.70 -20.44 -21.51
CA SER A 19 27.38 -19.79 -21.45
C SER A 19 27.06 -19.24 -20.06
N ILE A 20 27.42 -19.95 -18.99
CA ILE A 20 27.29 -19.49 -17.60
C ILE A 20 28.33 -18.40 -17.28
N GLY A 21 29.54 -18.51 -17.82
CA GLY A 21 30.63 -17.55 -17.65
C GLY A 21 30.43 -16.25 -18.43
N VAL A 22 29.80 -16.29 -19.61
CA VAL A 22 29.44 -15.12 -20.43
C VAL A 22 28.32 -14.31 -19.77
N VAL A 23 27.45 -14.94 -18.97
CA VAL A 23 26.49 -14.22 -18.11
C VAL A 23 27.17 -13.53 -16.93
N MET A 24 28.37 -13.97 -16.52
CA MET A 24 29.07 -13.41 -15.36
C MET A 24 30.22 -12.44 -15.68
N MET A 25 30.62 -12.27 -16.95
CA MET A 25 31.80 -11.45 -17.29
C MET A 25 31.65 -10.61 -18.56
N LEU A 26 30.79 -9.58 -18.54
CA LEU A 26 30.87 -8.46 -19.49
C LEU A 26 30.54 -7.13 -18.78
N HIS A 27 31.59 -6.39 -18.40
CA HIS A 27 31.70 -4.92 -18.34
C HIS A 27 30.47 -4.14 -17.84
N GLY A 28 30.39 -3.96 -16.51
CA GLY A 28 29.28 -3.30 -15.80
C GLY A 28 28.01 -4.16 -15.82
N PRO A 29 27.37 -4.49 -14.69
CA PRO A 29 26.14 -5.27 -14.72
C PRO A 29 25.02 -4.39 -15.31
N GLU A 30 24.83 -4.50 -16.62
CA GLU A 30 23.56 -4.12 -17.24
C GLU A 30 22.48 -5.02 -16.64
N MET A 31 21.58 -4.40 -15.88
CA MET A 31 20.44 -5.07 -15.26
C MET A 31 19.17 -4.72 -16.02
N PHE A 32 18.25 -5.66 -16.13
CA PHE A 32 16.94 -5.40 -16.70
C PHE A 32 15.95 -5.05 -15.58
N ASP A 33 14.98 -4.20 -15.87
CA ASP A 33 13.93 -3.83 -14.90
C ASP A 33 13.18 -5.05 -14.36
N ASN A 34 12.91 -6.05 -15.19
CA ASN A 34 12.30 -7.31 -14.78
C ASN A 34 13.18 -8.15 -13.84
N VAL A 35 14.48 -7.87 -13.74
CA VAL A 35 15.40 -8.49 -12.77
C VAL A 35 15.36 -7.69 -11.47
N VAL A 36 15.56 -6.37 -11.55
CA VAL A 36 15.60 -5.47 -10.38
C VAL A 36 14.26 -5.40 -9.65
N PHE A 37 13.18 -5.34 -10.41
CA PHE A 37 11.83 -5.13 -9.92
C PHE A 37 10.93 -6.35 -10.10
N LYS A 38 11.52 -7.54 -10.33
CA LYS A 38 10.79 -8.79 -10.63
C LYS A 38 9.56 -9.01 -9.74
N ARG A 39 9.76 -8.91 -8.43
CA ARG A 39 8.72 -9.16 -7.41
C ARG A 39 7.54 -8.19 -7.49
N TRP A 40 7.75 -7.00 -8.08
CA TRP A 40 6.76 -5.94 -8.19
C TRP A 40 5.97 -6.00 -9.50
N VAL A 41 6.52 -6.66 -10.52
CA VAL A 41 5.92 -6.73 -11.87
C VAL A 41 5.40 -8.11 -12.23
N ASP A 42 5.87 -9.17 -11.56
CA ASP A 42 5.37 -10.54 -11.75
C ASP A 42 4.04 -10.74 -11.01
N LYS A 43 2.94 -10.92 -11.76
CA LYS A 43 1.60 -11.16 -11.21
C LYS A 43 1.50 -12.39 -10.31
N LYS A 44 2.43 -13.34 -10.42
CA LYS A 44 2.48 -14.52 -9.55
C LYS A 44 3.18 -14.25 -8.22
N ASP A 45 3.92 -13.15 -8.12
CA ASP A 45 4.62 -12.78 -6.90
C ASP A 45 3.63 -12.14 -5.89
N PRO A 46 3.69 -12.52 -4.60
CA PRO A 46 2.88 -11.89 -3.55
C PRO A 46 3.07 -10.37 -3.44
N CYS A 47 4.21 -9.84 -3.90
CA CYS A 47 4.57 -8.42 -3.88
C CYS A 47 4.19 -7.67 -5.17
N PHE A 48 3.46 -8.29 -6.11
CA PHE A 48 2.98 -7.62 -7.32
C PHE A 48 2.29 -6.28 -7.00
N GLN A 49 2.64 -5.23 -7.73
CA GLN A 49 2.07 -3.90 -7.54
C GLN A 49 0.85 -3.69 -8.40
N TYR A 50 -0.25 -3.41 -7.73
CA TYR A 50 -1.46 -2.93 -8.33
C TYR A 50 -1.47 -1.40 -8.39
N VAL A 51 -2.00 -0.85 -9.48
CA VAL A 51 -2.33 0.58 -9.57
C VAL A 51 -3.85 0.67 -9.64
N PHE A 52 -4.48 1.11 -8.55
CA PHE A 52 -5.93 1.19 -8.46
C PHE A 52 -6.46 2.51 -8.99
N ASP A 53 -7.60 2.41 -9.68
CA ASP A 53 -8.35 3.57 -10.17
C ASP A 53 -9.18 4.20 -9.05
N ASN A 54 -9.46 5.49 -9.18
CA ASN A 54 -10.53 6.11 -8.42
C ASN A 54 -11.86 5.75 -9.11
N VAL A 55 -12.71 5.00 -8.42
CA VAL A 55 -14.01 4.54 -8.93
C VAL A 55 -15.13 5.17 -8.13
N ASN A 56 -16.22 5.54 -8.80
CA ASN A 56 -17.41 6.05 -8.13
C ASN A 56 -18.13 4.87 -7.46
N VAL A 57 -18.16 4.83 -6.13
CA VAL A 57 -18.69 3.66 -5.39
C VAL A 57 -20.16 3.40 -5.74
N SER A 58 -20.96 4.45 -5.98
CA SER A 58 -22.36 4.30 -6.41
C SER A 58 -22.54 3.63 -7.78
N GLU A 59 -21.55 3.67 -8.68
CA GLU A 59 -21.63 2.98 -9.98
C GLU A 59 -21.62 1.45 -9.83
N PHE A 60 -21.18 0.92 -8.69
CA PHE A 60 -21.30 -0.51 -8.41
C PHE A 60 -22.76 -0.98 -8.41
N GLN A 61 -23.72 -0.08 -8.12
CA GLN A 61 -25.14 -0.42 -8.26
C GLN A 61 -25.49 -0.81 -9.71
N ASN A 62 -25.00 -0.07 -10.71
CA ASN A 62 -25.26 -0.39 -12.11
C ASN A 62 -24.66 -1.75 -12.49
N PHE A 63 -23.49 -2.07 -11.91
CA PHE A 63 -22.89 -3.39 -12.04
C PHE A 63 -23.78 -4.48 -11.42
N LEU A 64 -24.32 -4.25 -10.23
CA LEU A 64 -25.25 -5.18 -9.61
C LEU A 64 -26.49 -5.41 -10.48
N GLU A 65 -27.12 -4.34 -10.97
CA GLU A 65 -28.32 -4.43 -11.80
C GLU A 65 -28.07 -5.24 -13.09
N LYS A 66 -26.92 -5.03 -13.74
CA LYS A 66 -26.56 -5.73 -14.98
C LYS A 66 -26.27 -7.22 -14.77
N ASN A 67 -25.39 -7.56 -13.84
CA ASN A 67 -24.94 -8.96 -13.66
C ASN A 67 -25.93 -9.79 -12.84
N PHE A 68 -26.92 -9.16 -12.20
CA PHE A 68 -28.01 -9.86 -11.55
C PHE A 68 -28.92 -10.56 -12.57
N LEU A 69 -29.17 -9.92 -13.73
CA LEU A 69 -29.97 -10.52 -14.81
C LEU A 69 -29.33 -11.79 -15.39
N GLU A 70 -28.04 -12.00 -15.12
CA GLU A 70 -27.22 -13.10 -15.68
C GLU A 70 -26.93 -14.20 -14.63
N ASN A 71 -27.46 -14.10 -13.39
CA ASN A 71 -27.22 -15.02 -12.26
C ASN A 71 -25.73 -15.21 -11.85
N GLU A 72 -24.81 -14.38 -12.34
CA GLU A 72 -23.38 -14.51 -12.01
C GLU A 72 -23.03 -13.99 -10.60
N LEU A 73 -23.80 -13.00 -10.11
CA LEU A 73 -23.61 -12.40 -8.79
C LEU A 73 -23.88 -13.38 -7.65
N ASP A 74 -24.94 -14.18 -7.76
CA ASP A 74 -25.36 -15.08 -6.68
C ASP A 74 -24.26 -16.08 -6.33
N SER A 75 -23.55 -16.61 -7.33
CA SER A 75 -22.45 -17.56 -7.10
C SER A 75 -21.26 -16.97 -6.31
N ASN A 76 -20.90 -15.71 -6.58
CA ASN A 76 -19.78 -15.02 -5.92
C ASN A 76 -20.17 -14.57 -4.51
N TYR A 77 -21.38 -14.06 -4.33
CA TYR A 77 -21.94 -13.74 -3.02
C TYR A 77 -22.05 -15.00 -2.15
N VAL A 78 -22.57 -16.11 -2.68
CA VAL A 78 -22.60 -17.42 -2.00
C VAL A 78 -21.19 -17.87 -1.61
N THR A 79 -20.21 -17.68 -2.49
CA THR A 79 -18.80 -18.03 -2.20
C THR A 79 -18.23 -17.22 -1.04
N GLU A 80 -18.37 -15.90 -1.07
CA GLU A 80 -17.90 -15.03 0.02
C GLU A 80 -18.70 -15.24 1.32
N PHE A 81 -20.00 -15.52 1.21
CA PHE A 81 -20.85 -15.85 2.34
C PHE A 81 -20.43 -17.17 2.99
N ASN A 82 -20.18 -18.20 2.19
CA ASN A 82 -19.66 -19.48 2.67
C ASN A 82 -18.29 -19.32 3.35
N LYS A 83 -17.42 -18.41 2.88
CA LYS A 83 -16.16 -18.07 3.57
C LYS A 83 -16.42 -17.42 4.93
N LEU A 84 -17.41 -16.52 5.03
CA LEU A 84 -17.82 -15.90 6.29
C LEU A 84 -18.37 -16.96 7.26
N LEU A 85 -19.26 -17.84 6.80
CA LEU A 85 -19.91 -18.87 7.62
C LEU A 85 -18.98 -19.95 8.14
N LYS A 86 -18.10 -20.48 7.27
CA LYS A 86 -17.10 -21.48 7.70
C LYS A 86 -16.26 -20.96 8.86
N LYS A 87 -15.93 -19.66 8.85
CA LYS A 87 -15.19 -18.99 9.92
C LYS A 87 -16.07 -18.66 11.14
N SER A 88 -17.35 -18.33 10.94
CA SER A 88 -18.28 -17.97 12.01
C SER A 88 -18.86 -19.15 12.79
N SER A 89 -18.86 -20.36 12.23
CA SER A 89 -19.36 -21.58 12.86
C SER A 89 -18.82 -21.83 14.29
N LYS A 90 -17.63 -21.30 14.60
CA LYS A 90 -17.01 -21.38 15.94
C LYS A 90 -17.39 -20.24 16.90
N LYS A 91 -17.86 -19.10 16.38
CA LYS A 91 -18.22 -17.87 17.13
C LYS A 91 -19.35 -17.09 16.42
N PRO A 92 -20.59 -17.63 16.39
CA PRO A 92 -21.68 -17.07 15.58
C PRO A 92 -22.09 -15.64 15.98
N TYR A 93 -21.93 -15.29 17.26
CA TYR A 93 -22.20 -13.93 17.75
C TYR A 93 -21.30 -12.86 17.10
N LEU A 94 -20.09 -13.21 16.63
CA LEU A 94 -19.19 -12.24 16.01
C LEU A 94 -19.66 -11.79 14.63
N THR A 95 -20.39 -12.64 13.90
CA THR A 95 -20.84 -12.33 12.54
C THR A 95 -22.33 -12.06 12.44
N LYS A 96 -23.05 -12.10 13.56
CA LYS A 96 -24.50 -11.88 13.60
C LYS A 96 -24.89 -10.56 12.94
N SER A 97 -24.21 -9.46 13.26
CA SER A 97 -24.50 -8.15 12.66
C SER A 97 -24.33 -8.14 11.13
N ILE A 98 -23.36 -8.89 10.61
CA ILE A 98 -23.13 -9.04 9.16
C ILE A 98 -24.24 -9.87 8.52
N ILE A 99 -24.61 -10.99 9.16
CA ILE A 99 -25.69 -11.87 8.71
C ILE A 99 -27.01 -11.08 8.64
N ASP A 100 -27.33 -10.35 9.71
CA ASP A 100 -28.56 -9.56 9.81
C ASP A 100 -28.57 -8.38 8.82
N PHE A 101 -27.42 -7.75 8.58
CA PHE A 101 -27.27 -6.66 7.61
C PHE A 101 -27.60 -7.10 6.18
N PHE A 102 -27.08 -8.26 5.77
CA PHE A 102 -27.29 -8.80 4.42
C PHE A 102 -28.53 -9.71 4.31
N CYS A 103 -29.30 -9.91 5.38
CA CYS A 103 -30.43 -10.86 5.45
C CYS A 103 -30.04 -12.30 5.07
N LEU A 104 -28.88 -12.77 5.53
CA LEU A 104 -28.36 -14.09 5.15
C LEU A 104 -29.04 -15.19 5.98
N ASP A 105 -29.42 -16.31 5.35
CA ASP A 105 -29.88 -17.51 6.07
C ASP A 105 -28.69 -18.44 6.37
N PRO A 106 -28.19 -18.48 7.62
CA PRO A 106 -27.07 -19.35 7.98
C PRO A 106 -27.41 -20.85 7.92
N LEU A 107 -28.69 -21.23 7.85
CA LEU A 107 -29.13 -22.62 7.78
C LEU A 107 -29.16 -23.16 6.34
N ASN A 108 -29.23 -22.28 5.33
CA ASN A 108 -29.28 -22.65 3.91
C ASN A 108 -28.31 -21.81 3.07
N PRO A 109 -26.99 -21.94 3.29
CA PRO A 109 -26.04 -21.00 2.71
C PRO A 109 -25.84 -21.11 1.20
N ASP A 110 -26.12 -22.29 0.65
CA ASP A 110 -26.02 -22.57 -0.78
C ASP A 110 -27.27 -22.12 -1.57
N ASN A 111 -28.36 -21.74 -0.87
CA ASN A 111 -29.61 -21.24 -1.45
C ASN A 111 -29.79 -19.73 -1.20
N PHE A 112 -28.69 -19.00 -1.02
CA PHE A 112 -28.76 -17.54 -0.84
C PHE A 112 -29.06 -16.85 -2.18
N GLU A 113 -30.17 -16.13 -2.23
CA GLU A 113 -30.53 -15.22 -3.32
C GLU A 113 -30.62 -13.78 -2.80
N LEU A 114 -30.06 -12.82 -3.54
CA LEU A 114 -30.21 -11.41 -3.23
C LEU A 114 -31.65 -10.96 -3.45
N THR A 115 -32.44 -10.88 -2.38
CA THR A 115 -33.81 -10.33 -2.44
C THR A 115 -33.82 -8.88 -2.94
N GLU A 116 -34.89 -8.44 -3.60
CA GLU A 116 -35.07 -7.02 -4.01
C GLU A 116 -34.85 -6.05 -2.84
N LYS A 117 -35.32 -6.42 -1.65
CA LYS A 117 -35.11 -5.65 -0.43
C LYS A 117 -33.63 -5.53 -0.04
N THR A 118 -32.83 -6.57 -0.25
CA THR A 118 -31.37 -6.52 -0.01
C THR A 118 -30.72 -5.60 -1.05
N LYS A 119 -31.19 -5.58 -2.30
CA LYS A 119 -30.65 -4.72 -3.36
C LYS A 119 -30.92 -3.25 -3.11
N GLU A 120 -32.15 -2.88 -2.80
CA GLU A 120 -32.51 -1.50 -2.43
C GLU A 120 -31.63 -1.03 -1.25
N ARG A 121 -31.39 -1.93 -0.28
CA ARG A 121 -30.52 -1.62 0.84
C ARG A 121 -29.07 -1.39 0.43
N LEU A 122 -28.52 -2.20 -0.48
CA LEU A 122 -27.16 -2.07 -0.97
C LEU A 122 -26.97 -0.82 -1.83
N SER A 123 -27.96 -0.45 -2.66
CA SER A 123 -27.96 0.81 -3.44
C SER A 123 -27.70 2.03 -2.54
N ASP A 124 -28.44 2.15 -1.44
CA ASP A 124 -28.24 3.22 -0.48
C ASP A 124 -26.84 3.15 0.15
N VAL A 125 -26.38 1.94 0.50
CA VAL A 125 -25.05 1.73 1.11
C VAL A 125 -23.95 2.24 0.20
N TYR A 126 -23.98 1.97 -1.11
CA TYR A 126 -22.96 2.47 -2.03
C TYR A 126 -22.98 3.99 -2.17
N LYS A 127 -24.18 4.60 -2.22
CA LYS A 127 -24.31 6.07 -2.22
C LYS A 127 -23.77 6.70 -0.95
N TYR A 128 -24.02 6.08 0.21
CA TYR A 128 -23.50 6.56 1.50
C TYR A 128 -21.99 6.37 1.61
N LEU A 129 -21.45 5.25 1.14
CA LEU A 129 -20.01 5.00 1.10
C LEU A 129 -19.25 5.99 0.20
N GLU A 130 -19.91 6.57 -0.80
CA GLU A 130 -19.33 7.61 -1.64
C GLU A 130 -19.48 9.02 -1.05
N ASN A 131 -20.69 9.38 -0.62
CA ASN A 131 -21.04 10.80 -0.38
C ASN A 131 -21.35 11.14 1.08
N ASP A 132 -21.67 10.16 1.93
CA ASP A 132 -22.11 10.40 3.31
C ASP A 132 -21.83 9.20 4.23
N ILE A 133 -20.57 9.02 4.59
CA ILE A 133 -20.13 7.96 5.51
C ILE A 133 -20.87 8.03 6.86
N GLY A 134 -21.33 9.22 7.26
CA GLY A 134 -22.16 9.37 8.46
C GLY A 134 -23.47 8.59 8.37
N LYS A 135 -24.20 8.69 7.24
CA LYS A 135 -25.41 7.88 7.01
C LYS A 135 -25.13 6.38 6.92
N PHE A 136 -23.98 6.00 6.38
CA PHE A 136 -23.55 4.61 6.39
C PHE A 136 -23.37 4.09 7.83
N ILE A 137 -22.72 4.87 8.70
CA ILE A 137 -22.55 4.54 10.12
C ILE A 137 -23.90 4.42 10.84
N GLU A 138 -24.83 5.36 10.64
CA GLU A 138 -26.17 5.27 11.24
C GLU A 138 -26.90 4.00 10.78
N ARG A 139 -26.74 3.61 9.51
CA ARG A 139 -27.28 2.35 9.02
C ARG A 139 -26.66 1.13 9.71
N LEU A 140 -25.35 1.13 9.95
CA LEU A 140 -24.67 0.05 10.69
C LEU A 140 -25.19 -0.06 12.12
N LYS A 141 -25.40 1.07 12.82
CA LYS A 141 -26.00 1.10 14.17
C LYS A 141 -27.37 0.43 14.20
N LEU A 142 -28.25 0.79 13.25
CA LEU A 142 -29.58 0.19 13.11
C LEU A 142 -29.56 -1.33 12.88
N HIS A 143 -28.46 -1.87 12.35
CA HIS A 143 -28.25 -3.29 12.09
C HIS A 143 -27.35 -3.97 13.14
N GLY A 144 -27.22 -3.38 14.34
CA GLY A 144 -26.59 -4.04 15.49
C GLY A 144 -25.07 -4.16 15.41
N PHE A 145 -24.42 -3.25 14.68
CA PHE A 145 -22.95 -3.11 14.76
C PHE A 145 -22.48 -2.37 16.01
N THR A 146 -23.38 -1.73 16.77
CA THR A 146 -23.09 -1.10 18.06
C THR A 146 -23.77 -1.87 19.17
N ASP A 147 -22.96 -2.40 20.09
CA ASP A 147 -23.42 -3.19 21.21
C ASP A 147 -22.24 -3.40 22.20
N GLU A 148 -22.48 -3.22 23.50
CA GLU A 148 -21.45 -3.36 24.53
C GLU A 148 -20.87 -4.78 24.61
N LEU A 149 -21.70 -5.81 24.40
CA LEU A 149 -21.26 -7.20 24.40
C LEU A 149 -20.34 -7.46 23.20
N ILE A 150 -20.67 -6.96 22.01
CA ILE A 150 -19.79 -7.04 20.83
C ILE A 150 -18.46 -6.33 21.13
N ASN A 151 -18.48 -5.14 21.71
CA ASN A 151 -17.25 -4.42 22.07
C ASN A 151 -16.37 -5.21 23.06
N LYS A 152 -16.98 -5.76 24.13
CA LYS A 152 -16.29 -6.57 25.15
C LYS A 152 -15.69 -7.85 24.57
N VAL A 153 -16.37 -8.44 23.60
CA VAL A 153 -15.92 -9.65 22.92
C VAL A 153 -14.77 -9.35 21.96
N GLU A 154 -14.90 -8.32 21.14
CA GLU A 154 -13.89 -7.97 20.14
C GLU A 154 -12.59 -7.49 20.78
N SER A 155 -12.68 -6.71 21.87
CA SER A 155 -11.50 -6.25 22.63
C SER A 155 -10.65 -7.39 23.23
N LYS A 156 -11.24 -8.57 23.47
CA LYS A 156 -10.54 -9.77 23.96
C LYS A 156 -10.20 -10.77 22.87
N THR A 157 -10.64 -10.50 21.65
CA THR A 157 -10.39 -11.37 20.51
C THR A 157 -9.08 -10.97 19.84
N ASN A 158 -8.32 -11.94 19.35
CA ASN A 158 -7.12 -11.65 18.57
C ASN A 158 -7.46 -10.67 17.42
N PHE A 159 -6.71 -9.57 17.32
CA PHE A 159 -7.04 -8.47 16.42
C PHE A 159 -7.13 -8.90 14.95
N LEU A 160 -6.32 -9.86 14.49
CA LEU A 160 -6.40 -10.40 13.12
C LEU A 160 -7.74 -11.09 12.86
N THR A 161 -8.37 -11.68 13.88
CA THR A 161 -9.71 -12.27 13.74
C THR A 161 -10.76 -11.18 13.53
N VAL A 162 -10.65 -10.05 14.24
CA VAL A 162 -11.53 -8.89 14.08
C VAL A 162 -11.30 -8.22 12.72
N ILE A 163 -10.05 -8.06 12.29
CA ILE A 163 -9.71 -7.56 10.95
C ILE A 163 -10.33 -8.45 9.87
N ASN A 164 -10.16 -9.77 9.99
CA ASN A 164 -10.72 -10.71 9.02
C ASN A 164 -12.25 -10.68 8.97
N LYS A 165 -12.93 -10.48 10.11
CA LYS A 165 -14.39 -10.29 10.15
C LYS A 165 -14.80 -9.11 9.26
N TYR A 166 -14.21 -7.94 9.47
CA TYR A 166 -14.60 -6.72 8.78
C TYR A 166 -14.07 -6.64 7.34
N LYS A 167 -12.94 -7.28 7.05
CA LYS A 167 -12.48 -7.54 5.69
C LYS A 167 -13.51 -8.35 4.90
N ASN A 168 -14.01 -9.46 5.45
CA ASN A 168 -15.02 -10.26 4.76
C ASN A 168 -16.33 -9.48 4.56
N PHE A 169 -16.73 -8.65 5.52
CA PHE A 169 -17.86 -7.72 5.35
C PHE A 169 -17.66 -6.80 4.14
N ALA A 170 -16.49 -6.16 4.03
CA ALA A 170 -16.17 -5.31 2.88
C ALA A 170 -16.11 -6.10 1.56
N GLN A 171 -15.55 -7.32 1.56
CA GLN A 171 -15.52 -8.19 0.39
C GLN A 171 -16.93 -8.60 -0.06
N LEU A 172 -17.84 -8.86 0.88
CA LEU A 172 -19.25 -9.13 0.57
C LEU A 172 -19.95 -7.93 -0.07
N LEU A 173 -19.65 -6.70 0.37
CA LEU A 173 -20.22 -5.49 -0.26
C LEU A 173 -19.85 -5.38 -1.75
N PHE A 174 -18.69 -5.90 -2.16
CA PHE A 174 -18.17 -5.78 -3.54
C PHE A 174 -17.90 -7.14 -4.19
N ALA A 175 -18.67 -8.17 -3.79
CA ALA A 175 -18.51 -9.53 -4.30
C ALA A 175 -18.87 -9.56 -5.80
N ASN A 176 -17.91 -9.97 -6.62
CA ASN A 176 -17.98 -9.93 -8.08
C ASN A 176 -16.91 -10.87 -8.68
N SER A 177 -17.13 -11.35 -9.90
CA SER A 177 -16.21 -12.22 -10.65
C SER A 177 -14.91 -11.51 -11.04
N ASP A 178 -14.97 -10.20 -11.32
CA ASP A 178 -13.80 -9.39 -11.62
C ASP A 178 -13.07 -8.92 -10.35
N SER A 179 -12.10 -9.73 -9.92
CA SER A 179 -11.26 -9.40 -8.77
C SER A 179 -10.52 -8.05 -8.86
N PHE A 180 -10.22 -7.54 -10.07
CA PHE A 180 -9.57 -6.24 -10.27
C PHE A 180 -10.55 -5.12 -9.92
N LEU A 181 -11.75 -5.19 -10.47
CA LEU A 181 -12.82 -4.23 -10.18
C LEU A 181 -13.16 -4.21 -8.68
N THR A 182 -13.29 -5.39 -8.06
CA THR A 182 -13.52 -5.50 -6.61
C THR A 182 -12.40 -4.83 -5.80
N GLN A 183 -11.13 -4.98 -6.20
CA GLN A 183 -10.03 -4.30 -5.53
C GLN A 183 -10.16 -2.77 -5.63
N ASN A 184 -10.44 -2.22 -6.82
CA ASN A 184 -10.62 -0.77 -6.99
C ASN A 184 -11.66 -0.19 -6.01
N TYR A 185 -12.82 -0.85 -5.87
CA TYR A 185 -13.85 -0.40 -4.92
C TYR A 185 -13.40 -0.49 -3.46
N LEU A 186 -12.71 -1.56 -3.07
CA LEU A 186 -12.21 -1.74 -1.70
C LEU A 186 -11.17 -0.69 -1.32
N PHE A 187 -10.26 -0.34 -2.25
CA PHE A 187 -9.31 0.76 -2.07
C PHE A 187 -10.01 2.12 -1.99
N CYS A 188 -11.03 2.34 -2.83
CA CYS A 188 -11.83 3.57 -2.81
C CYS A 188 -12.58 3.74 -1.48
N VAL A 189 -13.25 2.70 -0.99
CA VAL A 189 -13.93 2.74 0.32
C VAL A 189 -12.92 2.97 1.45
N ALA A 190 -11.76 2.33 1.42
CA ALA A 190 -10.73 2.57 2.43
C ALA A 190 -10.24 4.03 2.43
N ASN A 191 -10.14 4.66 1.25
CA ASN A 191 -9.85 6.09 1.11
C ASN A 191 -10.95 6.97 1.69
N ASN A 192 -12.21 6.72 1.34
CA ASN A 192 -13.35 7.50 1.85
C ASN A 192 -13.48 7.39 3.38
N LEU A 193 -13.17 6.21 3.95
CA LEU A 193 -13.09 6.00 5.39
C LEU A 193 -11.94 6.79 6.03
N PHE A 194 -10.77 6.84 5.39
CA PHE A 194 -9.65 7.67 5.85
C PHE A 194 -10.00 9.15 5.86
N GLU A 195 -10.62 9.65 4.79
CA GLU A 195 -11.10 11.03 4.72
C GLU A 195 -12.13 11.31 5.82
N PHE A 196 -13.12 10.43 5.99
CA PHE A 196 -14.10 10.56 7.07
C PHE A 196 -13.44 10.70 8.45
N CYS A 197 -12.42 9.88 8.74
CA CYS A 197 -11.77 9.86 10.04
C CYS A 197 -10.92 11.11 10.30
N PHE A 198 -10.18 11.59 9.31
CA PHE A 198 -9.06 12.51 9.56
C PHE A 198 -9.17 13.85 8.84
N TYR A 199 -10.04 14.01 7.84
CA TYR A 199 -10.16 15.29 7.13
C TYR A 199 -10.95 16.29 7.98
N PRO A 200 -10.59 17.60 7.96
CA PRO A 200 -11.16 18.60 8.87
C PRO A 200 -12.69 18.67 8.90
N THR A 201 -13.34 18.46 7.75
CA THR A 201 -14.80 18.55 7.61
C THR A 201 -15.54 17.42 8.34
N THR A 202 -14.93 16.24 8.47
CA THR A 202 -15.58 15.01 8.95
C THR A 202 -14.96 14.46 10.22
N ALA A 203 -13.71 14.78 10.53
CA ALA A 203 -13.00 14.34 11.73
C ALA A 203 -13.77 14.60 13.04
N PRO A 204 -14.50 15.72 13.22
CA PRO A 204 -15.32 15.91 14.43
C PRO A 204 -16.41 14.85 14.61
N LYS A 205 -16.98 14.31 13.51
CA LYS A 205 -17.96 13.21 13.57
C LYS A 205 -17.29 11.91 13.98
N PHE A 206 -16.08 11.64 13.48
CA PHE A 206 -15.31 10.48 13.90
C PHE A 206 -14.89 10.56 15.37
N GLU A 207 -14.48 11.74 15.84
CA GLU A 207 -14.16 11.99 17.26
C GLU A 207 -15.35 11.68 18.18
N GLN A 208 -16.58 11.95 17.74
CA GLN A 208 -17.78 11.56 18.50
C GLN A 208 -17.93 10.04 18.65
N LEU A 209 -17.55 9.25 17.64
CA LEU A 209 -17.57 7.78 17.75
C LEU A 209 -16.52 7.27 18.75
N LEU A 210 -15.37 7.94 18.85
CA LEU A 210 -14.30 7.55 19.78
C LEU A 210 -14.64 7.83 21.26
N LYS A 211 -15.63 8.69 21.54
CA LYS A 211 -16.05 9.06 22.90
C LYS A 211 -16.93 8.02 23.59
N ASP A 212 -17.51 7.09 22.83
CA ASP A 212 -18.49 6.14 23.36
C ASP A 212 -18.08 4.70 23.02
N PRO A 213 -17.75 3.87 24.04
CA PRO A 213 -17.37 2.47 23.86
C PRO A 213 -18.39 1.61 23.11
N GLU A 214 -19.67 1.97 23.09
CA GLU A 214 -20.69 1.25 22.32
C GLU A 214 -20.42 1.33 20.81
N ASN A 215 -19.79 2.42 20.34
CA ASN A 215 -19.42 2.63 18.95
C ASN A 215 -18.11 1.96 18.54
N TYR A 216 -17.34 1.43 19.48
CA TYR A 216 -16.01 0.85 19.20
C TYR A 216 -16.00 -0.30 18.18
N PRO A 217 -17.02 -1.17 18.06
CA PRO A 217 -17.02 -2.15 16.98
C PRO A 217 -17.09 -1.51 15.58
N ILE A 218 -17.83 -0.41 15.41
CA ILE A 218 -17.81 0.38 14.16
C ILE A 218 -16.41 0.98 13.95
N VAL A 219 -15.78 1.53 14.99
CA VAL A 219 -14.41 2.07 14.87
C VAL A 219 -13.42 0.96 14.46
N ARG A 220 -13.53 -0.24 15.05
CA ARG A 220 -12.72 -1.42 14.65
C ARG A 220 -12.98 -1.84 13.22
N MET A 221 -14.23 -1.77 12.73
CA MET A 221 -14.56 -2.01 11.33
C MET A 221 -13.82 -1.04 10.42
N ILE A 222 -13.95 0.25 10.70
CA ILE A 222 -13.31 1.32 9.92
C ILE A 222 -11.79 1.11 9.87
N TYR A 223 -11.17 0.91 11.04
CA TYR A 223 -9.72 0.66 11.14
C TYR A 223 -9.29 -0.63 10.44
N SER A 224 -10.09 -1.70 10.54
CA SER A 224 -9.80 -2.97 9.86
C SER A 224 -9.80 -2.84 8.34
N ILE A 225 -10.76 -2.10 7.78
CA ILE A 225 -10.87 -1.87 6.33
C ILE A 225 -9.71 -0.98 5.88
N MET A 226 -9.50 0.17 6.52
CA MET A 226 -8.37 1.07 6.22
C MET A 226 -7.04 0.34 6.30
N TRP A 227 -6.78 -0.37 7.40
CA TRP A 227 -5.52 -1.08 7.59
C TRP A 227 -5.35 -2.17 6.54
N ASN A 228 -6.35 -3.01 6.27
CA ASN A 228 -6.20 -4.10 5.31
C ASN A 228 -5.89 -3.58 3.90
N TYR A 229 -6.59 -2.54 3.44
CA TYR A 229 -6.45 -2.09 2.05
C TYR A 229 -5.42 -0.98 1.86
N LEU A 230 -5.07 -0.18 2.86
CA LEU A 230 -4.06 0.90 2.70
C LEU A 230 -2.68 0.51 3.27
N ALA A 231 -2.63 -0.43 4.22
CA ALA A 231 -1.39 -0.92 4.84
C ALA A 231 -1.17 -2.42 4.58
N GLY A 232 -1.88 -3.30 5.27
CA GLY A 232 -1.62 -4.74 5.31
C GLY A 232 -1.47 -5.40 3.93
N HIS A 233 -2.43 -5.22 3.03
CA HIS A 233 -2.31 -5.65 1.63
C HIS A 233 -1.78 -4.54 0.72
N GLY A 234 -2.25 -3.30 0.92
CA GLY A 234 -2.00 -2.18 0.01
C GLY A 234 -0.66 -1.47 0.14
N TRP A 235 0.21 -1.86 1.08
CA TRP A 235 1.54 -1.24 1.24
C TRP A 235 2.35 -1.20 -0.07
N LYS A 236 2.12 -2.17 -0.97
CA LYS A 236 2.78 -2.27 -2.28
C LYS A 236 2.06 -1.50 -3.40
N ASP A 237 0.77 -1.24 -3.24
CA ASP A 237 -0.12 -0.76 -4.29
C ASP A 237 -0.15 0.78 -4.36
N TRP A 238 -0.56 1.31 -5.51
CA TRP A 238 -0.54 2.74 -5.80
C TRP A 238 -1.90 3.28 -6.20
N SER A 239 -2.21 4.48 -5.69
CA SER A 239 -3.29 5.30 -6.20
C SER A 239 -2.90 5.90 -7.54
N LYS A 240 -3.71 5.64 -8.57
CA LYS A 240 -3.54 6.28 -9.89
C LYS A 240 -3.68 7.81 -9.82
N SER A 241 -4.53 8.32 -8.93
CA SER A 241 -4.71 9.76 -8.70
C SER A 241 -3.40 10.39 -8.24
N THR A 242 -2.76 9.80 -7.22
CA THR A 242 -1.46 10.27 -6.73
C THR A 242 -0.39 10.27 -7.81
N LEU A 243 -0.28 9.19 -8.59
CA LEU A 243 0.67 9.11 -9.69
C LEU A 243 0.41 10.17 -10.78
N SER A 244 -0.86 10.41 -11.11
CA SER A 244 -1.25 11.39 -12.14
C SER A 244 -0.96 12.82 -11.71
N VAL A 245 -1.29 13.17 -10.47
CA VAL A 245 -1.05 14.51 -9.90
C VAL A 245 0.46 14.77 -9.78
N LEU A 246 1.24 13.81 -9.27
CA LEU A 246 2.70 13.93 -9.20
C LEU A 246 3.33 14.06 -10.59
N LYS A 247 2.85 13.31 -11.58
CA LYS A 247 3.28 13.46 -12.97
C LYS A 247 3.09 14.90 -13.45
N ASP A 248 1.91 15.48 -13.25
CA ASP A 248 1.63 16.85 -13.68
C ASP A 248 2.51 17.88 -12.96
N LEU A 249 2.71 17.72 -11.65
CA LEU A 249 3.56 18.60 -10.85
C LEU A 249 5.04 18.54 -11.25
N THR A 250 5.51 17.40 -11.74
CA THR A 250 6.91 17.24 -12.17
C THR A 250 7.19 17.69 -13.61
N LYS A 251 6.17 17.93 -14.44
CA LYS A 251 6.34 18.38 -15.85
C LYS A 251 7.18 19.65 -16.01
N ASN A 252 7.15 20.55 -15.02
CA ASN A 252 7.85 21.84 -15.07
C ASN A 252 9.08 21.89 -14.15
N GLY A 253 9.80 20.77 -14.01
CA GLY A 253 11.00 20.68 -13.18
C GLY A 253 10.72 20.47 -11.68
N GLY A 254 9.47 20.14 -11.32
CA GLY A 254 9.13 19.66 -9.99
C GLY A 254 9.84 18.33 -9.68
N ALA A 255 10.18 18.13 -8.41
CA ALA A 255 10.82 16.92 -7.91
C ALA A 255 9.95 16.24 -6.86
N VAL A 256 9.95 14.91 -6.84
CA VAL A 256 9.33 14.11 -5.79
C VAL A 256 10.38 13.77 -4.74
N VAL A 257 10.09 14.07 -3.48
CA VAL A 257 10.89 13.64 -2.34
C VAL A 257 10.14 12.49 -1.66
N TYR A 258 10.57 11.26 -1.92
CA TYR A 258 9.94 10.05 -1.41
C TYR A 258 10.63 9.58 -0.13
N ILE A 259 9.98 9.80 1.02
CA ILE A 259 10.47 9.33 2.32
C ILE A 259 10.18 7.84 2.48
N ALA A 260 11.21 7.08 2.89
CA ALA A 260 11.17 5.63 3.07
C ALA A 260 10.67 4.87 1.81
N GLY A 261 10.97 5.43 0.63
CA GLY A 261 10.73 4.75 -0.65
C GLY A 261 11.75 3.64 -0.91
N GLY A 262 11.44 2.76 -1.88
CA GLY A 262 12.33 1.67 -2.23
C GLY A 262 12.22 1.30 -3.70
N THR A 263 12.11 0.00 -3.96
CA THR A 263 11.96 -0.51 -5.33
C THR A 263 10.60 -0.20 -5.95
N ASP A 264 9.66 0.32 -5.16
CA ASP A 264 8.37 0.78 -5.65
C ASP A 264 8.42 2.10 -6.45
N ILE A 265 9.59 2.75 -6.55
CA ILE A 265 9.84 3.83 -7.53
C ILE A 265 9.56 3.41 -8.98
N TYR A 266 9.48 2.10 -9.26
CA TYR A 266 9.10 1.58 -10.57
C TYR A 266 7.83 2.25 -11.11
N GLN A 267 6.80 2.48 -10.29
CA GLN A 267 5.57 3.15 -10.75
C GLN A 267 5.78 4.64 -11.04
N LEU A 268 6.61 5.34 -10.26
CA LEU A 268 6.95 6.74 -10.54
C LEU A 268 7.64 6.85 -11.91
N LEU A 269 8.66 5.99 -12.13
CA LEU A 269 9.34 5.89 -13.41
C LEU A 269 8.35 5.57 -14.52
N LYS A 270 7.48 4.56 -14.34
CA LYS A 270 6.44 4.12 -15.29
C LYS A 270 5.42 5.23 -15.64
N TYR A 271 5.19 6.19 -14.74
CA TYR A 271 4.29 7.32 -15.00
C TYR A 271 4.99 8.54 -15.60
N GLY A 272 6.32 8.49 -15.76
CA GLY A 272 7.11 9.58 -16.36
C GLY A 272 7.62 10.59 -15.34
N ILE A 273 7.74 10.20 -14.09
CA ILE A 273 8.31 11.01 -13.01
C ILE A 273 9.77 10.59 -12.88
N TYR A 274 10.69 11.48 -13.24
CA TYR A 274 12.12 11.16 -13.32
C TYR A 274 12.99 11.93 -12.33
N ASN A 275 12.48 13.02 -11.76
CA ASN A 275 13.15 13.78 -10.70
C ASN A 275 12.67 13.28 -9.34
N ILE A 276 13.38 12.28 -8.79
CA ILE A 276 13.00 11.59 -7.56
C ILE A 276 14.18 11.65 -6.59
N THR A 277 13.92 12.05 -5.35
CA THR A 277 14.87 11.88 -4.24
C THR A 277 14.24 10.95 -3.21
N VAL A 278 14.82 9.77 -3.04
CA VAL A 278 14.45 8.82 -2.00
C VAL A 278 15.31 9.08 -0.76
N ILE A 279 14.67 9.41 0.36
CA ILE A 279 15.33 9.58 1.67
C ILE A 279 14.98 8.39 2.53
N ASP A 280 15.94 7.94 3.33
CA ASP A 280 15.81 6.72 4.13
C ASP A 280 15.46 5.48 3.27
N PRO A 281 16.20 5.24 2.17
CA PRO A 281 16.01 4.05 1.36
C PRO A 281 16.34 2.82 2.21
N VAL A 282 15.28 2.16 2.66
CA VAL A 282 15.24 0.78 3.19
C VAL A 282 16.42 0.45 4.11
N LEU A 283 16.24 0.60 5.42
CA LEU A 283 17.23 0.11 6.35
C LEU A 283 17.25 -1.44 6.36
N PRO A 284 18.39 -2.10 6.66
CA PRO A 284 18.53 -3.57 6.61
C PRO A 284 17.63 -4.37 7.57
N SER A 285 16.73 -3.71 8.31
CA SER A 285 15.77 -4.30 9.25
C SER A 285 14.54 -4.92 8.59
N GLN A 286 14.35 -4.72 7.28
CA GLN A 286 13.16 -5.17 6.54
C GLN A 286 13.46 -5.97 5.24
N PRO A 287 14.35 -6.99 5.26
CA PRO A 287 14.77 -7.70 4.06
C PRO A 287 13.62 -8.42 3.33
N ASN A 288 12.56 -8.82 4.04
CA ASN A 288 11.44 -9.56 3.45
C ASN A 288 10.53 -8.71 2.54
N TYR A 289 10.54 -7.39 2.72
CA TYR A 289 9.61 -6.45 2.08
C TYR A 289 10.09 -5.94 0.72
N TYR A 290 11.36 -6.16 0.37
CA TYR A 290 11.97 -5.62 -0.84
C TYR A 290 12.71 -6.71 -1.62
N SER A 291 12.98 -6.46 -2.91
CA SER A 291 13.74 -7.39 -3.75
C SER A 291 15.12 -7.69 -3.15
N ASP A 292 15.62 -8.91 -3.33
CA ASP A 292 16.91 -9.39 -2.79
C ASP A 292 18.13 -8.53 -3.21
N ILE A 293 17.96 -7.64 -4.18
CA ILE A 293 18.98 -6.77 -4.76
C ILE A 293 18.73 -5.27 -4.53
N TRP A 294 17.86 -4.87 -3.60
CA TRP A 294 17.54 -3.45 -3.38
C TRP A 294 18.77 -2.62 -2.98
N ASP A 295 19.68 -3.18 -2.16
CA ASP A 295 20.86 -2.46 -1.66
C ASP A 295 21.81 -2.11 -2.82
N TRP A 296 21.77 -2.85 -3.93
CA TRP A 296 22.51 -2.54 -5.15
C TRP A 296 22.11 -1.18 -5.75
N LEU A 297 20.83 -0.79 -5.67
CA LEU A 297 20.36 0.52 -6.13
C LEU A 297 21.04 1.66 -5.35
N VAL A 298 21.41 1.40 -4.10
CA VAL A 298 22.07 2.38 -3.23
C VAL A 298 23.58 2.28 -3.36
N VAL A 299 24.16 1.08 -3.34
CA VAL A 299 25.60 0.84 -3.44
C VAL A 299 25.89 -0.51 -4.08
N SER A 300 26.67 -0.53 -5.17
CA SER A 300 27.12 -1.79 -5.76
C SER A 300 28.36 -2.32 -5.05
N LYS A 301 28.52 -3.65 -5.07
CA LYS A 301 29.74 -4.34 -4.64
C LYS A 301 30.83 -4.38 -5.73
N THR A 302 30.54 -3.89 -6.93
CA THR A 302 31.50 -3.78 -8.05
C THR A 302 32.48 -2.62 -7.85
N GLU A 303 33.51 -2.55 -8.69
CA GLU A 303 34.48 -1.44 -8.69
C GLU A 303 33.78 -0.07 -8.81
N ASN A 304 34.39 0.97 -8.23
CA ASN A 304 33.85 2.33 -8.18
C ASN A 304 32.41 2.43 -7.61
N ASN A 305 32.02 1.49 -6.75
CA ASN A 305 30.68 1.42 -6.15
C ASN A 305 29.54 1.33 -7.20
N GLY A 306 29.85 0.80 -8.39
CA GLY A 306 28.88 0.60 -9.48
C GLY A 306 28.59 1.84 -10.32
N ILE A 307 29.44 2.87 -10.29
CA ILE A 307 29.32 3.99 -11.24
C ILE A 307 29.43 3.41 -12.67
N GLY A 308 28.44 3.71 -13.50
CA GLY A 308 28.29 3.14 -14.84
C GLY A 308 27.28 2.01 -14.94
N ASP A 309 26.82 1.44 -13.81
CA ASP A 309 25.73 0.45 -13.78
C ASP A 309 24.48 0.99 -14.49
N VAL A 310 23.75 0.11 -15.16
CA VAL A 310 22.57 0.46 -15.95
C VAL A 310 21.38 -0.40 -15.58
N VAL A 311 20.19 0.21 -15.53
CA VAL A 311 18.90 -0.48 -15.55
C VAL A 311 18.11 -0.07 -16.79
N ASN A 312 17.74 -1.03 -17.62
CA ASN A 312 16.89 -0.79 -18.79
C ASN A 312 15.44 -1.07 -18.46
N TYR A 313 14.57 -0.11 -18.77
CA TYR A 313 13.12 -0.26 -18.63
C TYR A 313 12.46 -0.27 -20.00
N ASN A 314 11.55 -1.21 -20.19
CA ASN A 314 10.69 -1.26 -21.36
C ASN A 314 9.22 -1.28 -20.92
N PHE A 315 8.58 -0.12 -20.96
CA PHE A 315 7.18 0.01 -20.56
C PHE A 315 6.19 -0.23 -21.72
N GLY A 316 6.69 -0.68 -22.87
CA GLY A 316 5.91 -0.95 -24.08
C GLY A 316 5.75 0.27 -24.98
N ASP A 317 5.23 1.37 -24.44
CA ASP A 317 5.06 2.65 -25.15
C ASP A 317 6.32 3.53 -25.14
N ARG A 318 7.26 3.25 -24.23
CA ARG A 318 8.50 3.99 -24.05
C ARG A 318 9.59 3.11 -23.45
N LYS A 319 10.83 3.45 -23.79
CA LYS A 319 12.04 2.85 -23.21
C LYS A 319 12.83 3.94 -22.51
N ILE A 320 13.34 3.63 -21.34
CA ILE A 320 14.25 4.52 -20.60
C ILE A 320 15.42 3.71 -20.05
N VAL A 321 16.53 4.40 -19.86
CA VAL A 321 17.76 3.85 -19.30
C VAL A 321 18.12 4.63 -18.04
N MET A 322 18.22 3.94 -16.92
CA MET A 322 18.67 4.54 -15.66
C MET A 322 20.12 4.14 -15.41
N LYS A 323 21.05 5.10 -15.43
CA LYS A 323 22.49 4.86 -15.27
C LYS A 323 23.02 5.46 -13.98
N ARG A 324 23.78 4.70 -13.19
CA ARG A 324 24.43 5.22 -11.98
C ARG A 324 25.55 6.17 -12.37
N THR A 325 25.38 7.45 -12.08
CA THR A 325 26.33 8.50 -12.48
C THR A 325 27.20 8.98 -11.34
N SER A 326 26.76 8.84 -10.08
CA SER A 326 27.62 9.16 -8.93
C SER A 326 27.31 8.35 -7.67
N PHE A 327 28.32 8.23 -6.82
CA PHE A 327 28.22 7.68 -5.47
C PHE A 327 29.12 8.49 -4.54
N ASN A 328 28.56 9.00 -3.44
CA ASN A 328 29.29 9.77 -2.45
C ASN A 328 29.01 9.21 -1.05
N LYS A 329 30.05 8.69 -0.38
CA LYS A 329 29.98 8.33 1.04
C LYS A 329 30.06 9.61 1.89
N THR A 330 29.07 9.82 2.75
CA THR A 330 28.94 11.03 3.58
C THR A 330 29.14 10.78 5.06
N GLY A 331 29.13 9.51 5.50
CA GLY A 331 29.31 9.15 6.91
C GLY A 331 28.92 7.69 7.20
N SER A 332 28.56 7.42 8.45
CA SER A 332 27.86 6.21 8.88
C SER A 332 26.95 6.52 10.07
N PHE A 333 26.00 5.63 10.33
CA PHE A 333 25.08 5.72 11.45
C PHE A 333 24.70 4.33 11.95
N GLN A 334 24.39 4.23 13.24
CA GLN A 334 23.93 2.98 13.83
C GLN A 334 22.41 2.87 13.74
N ALA A 335 21.93 1.68 13.41
CA ALA A 335 20.51 1.34 13.44
C ALA A 335 20.27 0.02 14.15
N GLU A 336 19.26 -0.03 15.00
CA GLU A 336 18.79 -1.25 15.63
C GLU A 336 17.85 -1.99 14.67
N LEU A 337 18.14 -3.26 14.42
CA LEU A 337 17.30 -4.15 13.63
C LEU A 337 16.12 -4.65 14.46
N SER A 338 15.07 -5.14 13.80
CA SER A 338 13.85 -5.66 14.44
C SER A 338 14.06 -6.79 15.45
N PHE A 339 15.23 -7.44 15.44
CA PHE A 339 15.64 -8.48 16.38
C PHE A 339 16.67 -7.98 17.43
N GLY A 340 16.76 -6.67 17.64
CA GLY A 340 17.58 -6.03 18.68
C GLY A 340 19.07 -5.90 18.35
N LYS A 341 19.51 -6.32 17.16
CA LYS A 341 20.91 -6.18 16.74
C LYS A 341 21.17 -4.77 16.23
N ILE A 342 22.14 -4.08 16.79
CA ILE A 342 22.63 -2.80 16.26
C ILE A 342 23.64 -3.08 15.14
N ILE A 343 23.47 -2.42 14.00
CA ILE A 343 24.41 -2.46 12.87
C ILE A 343 24.87 -1.05 12.51
N ASP A 344 26.12 -0.93 12.04
CA ASP A 344 26.62 0.30 11.43
C ASP A 344 26.28 0.30 9.93
N ILE A 345 25.67 1.38 9.48
CA ILE A 345 25.18 1.56 8.11
C ILE A 345 25.89 2.75 7.50
N ILE A 346 26.42 2.57 6.30
CA ILE A 346 27.07 3.66 5.56
C ILE A 346 26.03 4.70 5.18
N GLN A 347 26.32 5.97 5.49
CA GLN A 347 25.57 7.09 4.98
C GLN A 347 26.10 7.44 3.59
N SER A 348 25.21 7.57 2.61
CA SER A 348 25.59 7.84 1.22
C SER A 348 24.55 8.63 0.44
N ARG A 349 25.02 9.23 -0.65
CA ARG A 349 24.18 9.81 -1.70
C ARG A 349 24.57 9.18 -3.04
N THR A 350 23.61 8.53 -3.68
CA THR A 350 23.79 7.84 -4.96
C THR A 350 22.88 8.44 -5.99
N GLN A 351 23.42 8.83 -7.14
CA GLN A 351 22.64 9.41 -8.23
C GLN A 351 22.57 8.44 -9.40
N TRP A 352 21.35 8.28 -9.90
CA TRP A 352 21.06 7.65 -11.17
C TRP A 352 20.47 8.69 -12.11
N THR A 353 21.06 8.84 -13.29
CA THR A 353 20.51 9.71 -14.33
C THR A 353 19.64 8.87 -15.26
N VAL A 354 18.47 9.39 -15.60
CA VAL A 354 17.48 8.73 -16.45
C VAL A 354 17.57 9.31 -17.85
N TYR A 355 17.68 8.45 -18.85
CA TYR A 355 17.77 8.80 -20.27
C TYR A 355 16.60 8.21 -21.05
N ASP A 356 16.18 8.87 -22.11
CA ASP A 356 15.29 8.29 -23.13
C ASP A 356 16.05 7.32 -24.06
N ASP A 357 15.34 6.77 -25.04
CA ASP A 357 15.89 5.86 -26.05
C ASP A 357 16.83 6.55 -27.06
N LEU A 358 16.83 7.88 -27.13
CA LEU A 358 17.72 8.70 -27.94
C LEU A 358 18.97 9.15 -27.16
N GLY A 359 19.03 8.88 -25.86
CA GLY A 359 20.12 9.30 -24.97
C GLY A 359 19.97 10.70 -24.38
N ASN A 360 18.80 11.36 -24.53
CA ASN A 360 18.54 12.63 -23.88
C ASN A 360 18.27 12.42 -22.38
N GLU A 361 18.80 13.31 -21.53
CA GLU A 361 18.52 13.28 -20.09
C GLU A 361 17.07 13.70 -19.80
N LEU A 362 16.37 12.84 -19.07
CA LEU A 362 14.98 13.04 -18.64
C LEU A 362 14.87 13.51 -17.19
N GLY A 363 15.86 13.21 -16.34
CA GLY A 363 15.86 13.55 -14.93
C GLY A 363 16.80 12.68 -14.10
N ASN A 364 16.70 12.78 -12.77
CA ASN A 364 17.58 12.08 -11.83
C ASN A 364 16.82 11.40 -10.69
N VAL A 365 17.18 10.14 -10.40
CA VAL A 365 16.78 9.40 -9.20
C VAL A 365 17.94 9.40 -8.22
N ILE A 366 17.73 10.00 -7.05
CA ILE A 366 18.75 10.15 -6.01
C ILE A 366 18.35 9.31 -4.80
N PHE A 367 19.23 8.45 -4.32
CA PHE A 367 19.06 7.72 -3.06
C PHE A 367 19.95 8.34 -1.98
N GLU A 368 19.33 8.88 -0.93
CA GLU A 368 20.00 9.41 0.26
C GLU A 368 19.86 8.43 1.43
N ARG A 369 20.86 7.58 1.63
CA ARG A 369 20.91 6.60 2.72
C ARG A 369 21.18 7.30 4.05
N ARG A 370 20.12 7.76 4.71
CA ARG A 370 20.11 8.41 6.03
C ARG A 370 18.69 8.37 6.59
N PHE A 371 18.53 8.46 7.91
CA PHE A 371 17.23 8.72 8.51
C PHE A 371 16.64 10.05 8.00
N CYS A 372 15.31 10.07 7.88
CA CYS A 372 14.58 11.32 7.68
C CYS A 372 14.72 12.25 8.90
N ARG A 373 14.53 13.55 8.69
CA ARG A 373 14.69 14.61 9.69
C ARG A 373 13.53 15.59 9.60
N GLN A 374 13.33 16.40 10.64
CA GLN A 374 12.32 17.46 10.67
C GLN A 374 12.36 18.36 9.41
N ASP A 375 13.56 18.74 8.97
CA ASP A 375 13.75 19.63 7.82
C ASP A 375 13.36 19.01 6.47
N ASP A 376 13.22 17.68 6.40
CA ASP A 376 12.72 17.01 5.21
C ASP A 376 11.21 17.25 5.01
N PHE A 377 10.49 17.61 6.07
CA PHE A 377 9.05 17.91 6.03
C PHE A 377 8.75 19.41 5.86
N VAL A 378 9.80 20.23 5.76
CA VAL A 378 9.65 21.67 5.46
C VAL A 378 9.44 21.83 3.96
N LYS A 379 8.43 22.63 3.58
CA LYS A 379 8.12 22.90 2.17
C LYS A 379 9.36 23.52 1.49
N LYS A 380 9.80 22.89 0.40
CA LYS A 380 10.81 23.42 -0.52
C LYS A 380 10.14 23.74 -1.85
N ASP A 381 10.55 24.82 -2.49
CA ASP A 381 9.99 25.20 -3.79
C ASP A 381 10.19 24.06 -4.80
N ASN A 382 9.16 23.81 -5.61
CA ASN A 382 9.12 22.74 -6.61
C ASN A 382 9.45 21.33 -6.09
N SER A 383 9.28 21.07 -4.79
CA SER A 383 9.44 19.75 -4.18
C SER A 383 8.12 19.23 -3.62
N HIS A 384 7.78 17.99 -3.93
CA HIS A 384 6.54 17.33 -3.53
C HIS A 384 6.86 16.13 -2.66
N LEU A 385 6.46 16.19 -1.39
CA LEU A 385 6.68 15.11 -0.44
C LEU A 385 5.75 13.95 -0.75
N LEU A 386 6.32 12.75 -0.72
CA LEU A 386 5.62 11.49 -0.93
C LEU A 386 6.03 10.52 0.18
N ILE A 387 5.08 9.75 0.67
CA ILE A 387 5.29 8.68 1.64
C ILE A 387 4.34 7.51 1.37
N SER A 388 4.63 6.33 1.92
CA SER A 388 3.65 5.23 1.97
C SER A 388 2.70 5.40 3.16
N PHE A 389 1.51 4.79 3.08
CA PHE A 389 0.54 4.82 4.17
C PHE A 389 1.05 4.14 5.45
N ASN A 390 1.91 3.12 5.32
CA ASN A 390 2.53 2.48 6.47
C ASN A 390 3.38 3.45 7.27
N GLU A 391 4.16 4.26 6.55
CA GLU A 391 5.12 5.16 7.17
C GLU A 391 4.47 6.47 7.66
N LEU A 392 3.30 6.82 7.11
CA LEU A 392 2.48 7.96 7.56
C LEU A 392 2.23 7.92 9.09
N TYR A 393 2.01 6.73 9.65
CA TYR A 393 1.73 6.59 11.08
C TYR A 393 2.93 6.99 11.96
N TYR A 394 4.17 6.68 11.54
CA TYR A 394 5.35 7.06 12.33
C TYR A 394 5.58 8.57 12.36
N ILE A 395 4.99 9.32 11.42
CA ILE A 395 4.92 10.79 11.49
C ILE A 395 3.81 11.24 12.42
N ALA A 396 2.64 10.59 12.33
CA ALA A 396 1.44 10.98 13.06
C ALA A 396 1.40 10.48 14.51
N SER A 397 2.27 9.58 14.95
CA SER A 397 2.24 9.06 16.32
C SER A 397 2.95 10.01 17.30
N ASN A 398 2.33 10.17 18.47
CA ASN A 398 2.94 10.87 19.61
C ASN A 398 3.79 9.96 20.50
N ASN A 399 3.77 8.65 20.29
CA ASN A 399 4.57 7.72 21.06
C ASN A 399 6.01 7.72 20.52
N LEU A 400 6.96 8.22 21.31
CA LEU A 400 8.38 8.30 20.92
C LEU A 400 8.99 6.94 20.56
N ASN A 401 8.43 5.84 21.08
CA ASN A 401 8.90 4.49 20.74
C ASN A 401 8.37 3.99 19.39
N ASP A 402 7.36 4.64 18.83
CA ASP A 402 6.69 4.29 17.57
C ASP A 402 6.58 5.50 16.65
N SER A 403 7.51 6.44 16.75
CA SER A 403 7.53 7.70 16.01
C SER A 403 8.91 7.93 15.40
N TRP A 404 8.95 8.62 14.26
CA TRP A 404 10.20 9.14 13.68
C TRP A 404 10.70 10.41 14.38
N GLY A 405 10.04 10.86 15.45
CA GLY A 405 10.41 12.06 16.18
C GLY A 405 10.12 13.35 15.41
N ILE A 406 9.22 13.28 14.42
CA ILE A 406 8.78 14.45 13.65
C ILE A 406 7.75 15.22 14.45
N ASP A 407 8.05 16.48 14.74
CA ASP A 407 7.18 17.38 15.46
C ASP A 407 6.20 18.07 14.50
N ILE A 408 4.96 17.59 14.48
CA ILE A 408 3.88 18.10 13.61
C ILE A 408 3.60 19.59 13.90
N SER A 409 3.85 20.09 15.11
CA SER A 409 3.65 21.50 15.42
C SER A 409 4.60 22.43 14.66
N LYS A 410 5.78 21.93 14.28
CA LYS A 410 6.80 22.65 13.50
C LYS A 410 6.58 22.57 11.98
N ILE A 411 5.64 21.75 11.53
CA ILE A 411 5.26 21.69 10.12
C ILE A 411 4.46 22.96 9.79
N GLY A 412 4.81 23.63 8.68
CA GLY A 412 4.14 24.85 8.24
C GLY A 412 2.71 24.58 7.76
N ASP A 413 1.82 25.58 7.85
CA ASP A 413 0.39 25.39 7.54
C ASP A 413 0.11 25.15 6.04
N ASN A 414 1.04 25.55 5.17
CA ASN A 414 0.99 25.27 3.72
C ASN A 414 1.55 23.88 3.34
N PHE A 415 1.78 23.01 4.32
CA PHE A 415 2.28 21.65 4.11
C PHE A 415 1.28 20.82 3.30
N LYS A 416 1.81 20.11 2.31
CA LYS A 416 1.10 19.07 1.57
C LYS A 416 2.03 17.89 1.38
N MET A 417 1.51 16.70 1.62
CA MET A 417 2.21 15.44 1.42
C MET A 417 1.30 14.46 0.70
N PHE A 418 1.84 13.88 -0.36
CA PHE A 418 1.21 12.76 -1.04
C PHE A 418 1.44 11.49 -0.24
N VAL A 419 0.40 10.67 -0.17
CA VAL A 419 0.51 9.33 0.38
C VAL A 419 0.18 8.39 -0.77
N LYS A 420 1.09 7.46 -1.06
CA LYS A 420 1.04 6.55 -2.22
C LYS A 420 -0.32 5.87 -2.40
N GLN A 421 -0.95 5.43 -1.31
CA GLN A 421 -2.24 4.74 -1.30
C GLN A 421 -3.45 5.67 -1.14
N LEU A 422 -3.24 6.98 -1.00
CA LEU A 422 -4.34 7.93 -0.89
C LEU A 422 -4.69 8.55 -2.25
N GLN A 423 -5.95 8.92 -2.42
CA GLN A 423 -6.45 9.60 -3.63
C GLN A 423 -6.12 11.10 -3.63
N SER A 424 -5.99 11.68 -2.44
CA SER A 424 -5.75 13.10 -2.20
C SER A 424 -4.53 13.32 -1.30
N PRO A 425 -3.75 14.39 -1.52
CA PRO A 425 -2.66 14.76 -0.62
C PRO A 425 -3.21 15.23 0.73
N ILE A 426 -2.51 14.90 1.80
CA ILE A 426 -2.87 15.31 3.16
C ILE A 426 -2.16 16.60 3.56
N ASP A 427 -2.71 17.28 4.56
CA ASP A 427 -2.10 18.45 5.18
C ASP A 427 -1.88 18.26 6.69
N LYS A 428 -1.36 19.31 7.32
CA LYS A 428 -1.09 19.35 8.76
C LYS A 428 -2.34 19.05 9.61
N ASN A 429 -3.53 19.48 9.19
CA ASN A 429 -4.74 19.24 9.97
C ASN A 429 -5.10 17.75 10.00
N VAL A 430 -4.91 17.06 8.87
CA VAL A 430 -5.08 15.60 8.80
C VAL A 430 -4.13 14.90 9.79
N LEU A 431 -2.84 15.29 9.80
CA LEU A 431 -1.86 14.75 10.75
C LEU A 431 -2.24 15.01 12.22
N CYS A 432 -2.68 16.23 12.54
CA CYS A 432 -3.16 16.57 13.88
C CYS A 432 -4.40 15.75 14.28
N ASN A 433 -5.32 15.48 13.35
CA ASN A 433 -6.50 14.66 13.62
C ASN A 433 -6.14 13.18 13.82
N MET A 434 -5.15 12.66 13.09
CA MET A 434 -4.59 11.33 13.34
C MET A 434 -3.98 11.24 14.75
N GLN A 435 -3.18 12.23 15.17
CA GLN A 435 -2.64 12.32 16.54
C GLN A 435 -3.76 12.32 17.59
N LYS A 436 -4.82 13.11 17.40
CA LYS A 436 -5.96 13.16 18.32
C LYS A 436 -6.65 11.81 18.45
N ALA A 437 -6.84 11.09 17.34
CA ALA A 437 -7.44 9.76 17.36
C ALA A 437 -6.54 8.73 18.07
N ASP A 438 -5.23 8.78 17.85
CA ASP A 438 -4.23 7.92 18.52
C ASP A 438 -4.19 8.15 20.05
N ASN A 439 -4.49 9.37 20.51
CA ASN A 439 -4.56 9.71 21.94
C ASN A 439 -5.94 9.45 22.58
N SER A 440 -6.89 8.86 21.86
CA SER A 440 -8.21 8.54 22.43
C SER A 440 -8.15 7.28 23.32
N ASP A 441 -9.20 7.05 24.12
CA ASP A 441 -9.30 5.84 24.94
C ASP A 441 -9.55 4.56 24.12
N PHE A 442 -9.80 4.69 22.82
CA PHE A 442 -9.98 3.57 21.90
C PHE A 442 -8.64 2.90 21.59
N SER A 443 -8.56 1.58 21.82
CA SER A 443 -7.40 0.76 21.47
C SER A 443 -7.81 -0.45 20.63
N PHE A 444 -7.10 -0.66 19.51
CA PHE A 444 -7.31 -1.81 18.64
C PHE A 444 -6.06 -2.19 17.82
N ILE A 445 -5.73 -1.38 16.80
CA ILE A 445 -4.55 -1.54 15.94
C ILE A 445 -3.98 -0.16 15.64
N LYS A 446 -2.67 -0.12 15.38
CA LYS A 446 -2.02 1.04 14.80
C LYS A 446 -2.20 1.00 13.29
N LEU A 447 -2.69 2.09 12.71
CA LEU A 447 -2.78 2.19 11.25
C LEU A 447 -1.34 2.18 10.70
N GLY A 448 -1.04 1.40 9.66
CA GLY A 448 0.28 1.42 9.04
C GLY A 448 1.37 0.53 9.66
N SER A 449 1.22 0.03 10.89
CA SER A 449 2.12 -0.96 11.47
C SER A 449 1.40 -2.26 11.84
N ASN A 450 2.18 -3.33 12.02
CA ASN A 450 1.68 -4.67 12.35
C ASN A 450 1.72 -4.97 13.87
N THR A 451 2.02 -3.98 14.71
CA THR A 451 2.39 -4.24 16.10
C THR A 451 1.21 -4.11 17.06
N ASN A 452 0.68 -5.27 17.47
CA ASN A 452 0.39 -5.57 18.86
C ASN A 452 1.14 -6.85 19.24
#